data_AF-A0A2X2T0D5-F1
#
_entry.id   AF-A0A2X2T0D5-F1
#
_cell.length_a   1.000
_cell.length_b   1.000
_cell.length_c   1.000
_cell.angle_alpha   90.00
_cell.angle_beta   90.00
_cell.angle_gamma   90.00
#
_symmetry.space_group_name_H-M   'P 1'
#
loop_
_entity.id
_entity.type
_entity.pdbx_description
1 polymer ?
#
loop_
_entity_poly.entity_id
_entity_poly.type
_entity_poly.pdbx_seq_one_letter_code
_entity_poly.pdbx_strand_id
1 'polypeptide(L)'
;MWPGDLFSVNHLTAQNVPNLFARNERVICLFDTEFGPMAQILVGATIVGSIETVWAGTITPPREGVIKRWTWPAGESEGAVALLKGQEMGRFKLGSTVINLFAPGKVNLAEQLKKPVSHENWRSAGRLKRARH
;
A
#
# COMPACT_ATOMS: atom_id res chain seq x y z
N MET A 1 -8.80 -3.12 -2.34
CA MET A 1 -8.20 -3.17 -3.68
C MET A 1 -8.76 -2.03 -4.50
N TRP A 2 -7.89 -1.27 -5.15
CA TRP A 2 -8.25 -0.21 -6.09
C TRP A 2 -7.84 -0.67 -7.49
N PRO A 3 -8.77 -0.74 -8.45
CA PRO A 3 -8.43 -1.04 -9.84
C PRO A 3 -7.61 0.11 -10.42
N GLY A 4 -6.83 -0.19 -11.46
CA GLY A 4 -6.01 0.82 -12.11
C GLY A 4 -5.23 0.28 -13.30
N ASP A 5 -4.41 1.16 -13.85
CA ASP A 5 -3.48 0.84 -14.92
C ASP A 5 -2.38 -0.13 -14.43
N LEU A 6 -1.59 -0.68 -15.34
CA LEU A 6 -0.41 -1.48 -15.00
C LEU A 6 0.81 -0.92 -15.72
N PHE A 7 1.18 0.32 -15.41
CA PHE A 7 2.44 0.88 -15.91
C PHE A 7 3.63 0.18 -15.25
N SER A 8 4.74 0.07 -15.98
CA SER A 8 5.98 -0.45 -15.42
C SER A 8 6.48 0.49 -14.34
N VAL A 9 7.00 -0.06 -13.24
CA VAL A 9 7.57 0.72 -12.15
C VAL A 9 9.08 0.56 -12.19
N ASN A 10 9.74 1.49 -12.85
CA ASN A 10 11.18 1.63 -12.89
C ASN A 10 11.55 3.11 -12.65
N HIS A 11 12.85 3.42 -12.53
CA HIS A 11 13.28 4.77 -12.19
C HIS A 11 12.79 5.83 -13.20
N LEU A 12 12.86 5.51 -14.50
CA LEU A 12 12.45 6.40 -15.57
C LEU A 12 10.94 6.65 -15.56
N THR A 13 10.13 5.58 -15.44
CA THR A 13 8.66 5.74 -15.41
C THR A 13 8.20 6.44 -14.14
N ALA A 14 8.83 6.20 -13.00
CA ALA A 14 8.52 6.88 -11.74
C ALA A 14 8.75 8.41 -11.78
N GLN A 15 9.67 8.87 -12.63
CA GLN A 15 9.96 10.30 -12.80
C GLN A 15 9.06 10.96 -13.85
N ASN A 16 8.60 10.23 -14.86
CA ASN A 16 7.93 10.80 -16.03
C ASN A 16 6.43 10.53 -16.08
N VAL A 17 5.92 9.52 -15.38
CA VAL A 17 4.49 9.20 -15.36
C VAL A 17 3.84 9.91 -14.17
N PRO A 18 3.04 10.96 -14.39
CA PRO A 18 2.36 11.66 -13.31
C PRO A 18 1.40 10.71 -12.59
N ASN A 19 1.40 10.79 -11.27
CA ASN A 19 0.53 9.97 -10.41
C ASN A 19 0.71 8.46 -10.61
N LEU A 20 1.88 7.98 -11.06
CA LEU A 20 2.15 6.56 -11.37
C LEU A 20 1.56 5.59 -10.33
N PHE A 21 1.89 5.77 -9.05
CA PHE A 21 1.45 4.88 -7.98
C PHE A 21 -0.05 5.00 -7.65
N ALA A 22 -0.66 6.16 -7.92
CA ALA A 22 -2.10 6.39 -7.71
C ALA A 22 -2.94 5.92 -8.91
N ARG A 23 -2.33 5.79 -10.09
CA ARG A 23 -2.95 5.25 -11.30
C ARG A 23 -2.86 3.74 -11.38
N ASN A 24 -1.77 3.16 -10.90
CA ASN A 24 -1.61 1.72 -10.95
C ASN A 24 -2.60 0.99 -10.02
N GLU A 25 -2.99 -0.22 -10.45
CA GLU A 25 -3.70 -1.18 -9.62
C GLU A 25 -2.94 -1.40 -8.30
N ARG A 26 -3.68 -1.40 -7.18
CA ARG A 26 -3.06 -1.50 -5.86
C ARG A 26 -3.96 -2.13 -4.81
N VAL A 27 -3.32 -2.78 -3.84
CA VAL A 27 -3.96 -3.26 -2.61
C VAL A 27 -3.46 -2.39 -1.47
N ILE A 28 -4.39 -1.82 -0.70
CA ILE A 28 -4.11 -0.98 0.46
C ILE A 28 -4.48 -1.80 1.70
N CYS A 29 -3.50 -2.04 2.57
CA CYS A 29 -3.67 -2.70 3.85
C CYS A 29 -3.46 -1.66 4.96
N LEU A 30 -4.47 -1.45 5.79
CA LEU A 30 -4.41 -0.54 6.93
C LEU A 30 -4.31 -1.37 8.21
N PHE A 31 -3.32 -1.07 9.03
CA PHE A 31 -3.03 -1.77 10.28
C PHE A 31 -3.09 -0.79 11.44
N ASP A 32 -3.71 -1.23 12.53
CA ASP A 32 -3.51 -0.64 13.85
C ASP A 32 -2.22 -1.22 14.44
N THR A 33 -1.30 -0.35 14.84
CA THR A 33 -0.02 -0.75 15.43
C THR A 33 0.22 0.03 16.72
N GLU A 34 1.16 -0.42 17.55
CA GLU A 34 1.59 0.31 18.77
C GLU A 34 2.14 1.71 18.44
N PHE A 35 2.60 1.92 17.21
CA PHE A 35 3.12 3.19 16.72
C PHE A 35 2.00 4.07 16.10
N GLY A 36 0.74 3.68 16.21
CA GLY A 36 -0.41 4.31 15.56
C GLY A 36 -0.77 3.65 14.23
N PRO A 37 -1.67 4.25 13.44
CA PRO A 37 -2.09 3.69 12.16
C PRO A 37 -0.93 3.62 11.17
N MET A 38 -0.81 2.48 10.48
CA MET A 38 0.18 2.23 9.44
C MET A 38 -0.53 1.69 8.19
N ALA A 39 -0.18 2.23 7.02
CA ALA A 39 -0.66 1.70 5.76
C ALA A 39 0.48 1.09 4.96
N GLN A 40 0.28 -0.14 4.50
CA GLN A 40 1.16 -0.79 3.53
C GLN A 40 0.40 -0.97 2.22
N ILE A 41 0.97 -0.44 1.14
CA ILE A 41 0.34 -0.38 -0.17
C ILE A 41 1.16 -1.20 -1.15
N LEU A 42 0.55 -2.23 -1.70
CA LEU A 42 1.13 -3.10 -2.71
C LEU A 42 0.69 -2.58 -4.09
N VAL A 43 1.63 -2.09 -4.89
CA VAL A 43 1.35 -1.50 -6.21
C VAL A 43 1.77 -2.46 -7.31
N GLY A 44 0.82 -2.84 -8.17
CA GLY A 44 1.05 -3.69 -9.34
C GLY A 44 1.79 -2.97 -10.47
N ALA A 45 2.30 -3.73 -11.43
CA ALA A 45 3.01 -3.25 -12.62
C ALA A 45 2.72 -4.13 -13.85
N THR A 46 3.17 -3.72 -15.05
CA THR A 46 2.82 -4.34 -16.35
C THR A 46 2.95 -5.86 -16.42
N ILE A 47 4.01 -6.43 -15.84
CA ILE A 47 4.28 -7.88 -15.84
C ILE A 47 3.78 -8.54 -14.54
N VAL A 48 3.38 -7.72 -13.57
CA VAL A 48 3.16 -8.10 -12.17
C VAL A 48 1.86 -7.50 -11.67
N GLY A 49 0.76 -8.02 -12.22
CA GLY A 49 -0.57 -7.65 -11.75
C GLY A 49 -1.19 -8.72 -10.85
N SER A 50 -0.38 -9.60 -10.24
CA SER A 50 -0.86 -10.56 -9.24
C SER A 50 -0.42 -10.09 -7.85
N ILE A 51 -1.38 -9.86 -6.96
CA ILE A 51 -1.14 -9.40 -5.59
C ILE A 51 -1.84 -10.38 -4.65
N GLU A 52 -1.09 -10.89 -3.68
CA GLU A 52 -1.56 -11.88 -2.71
C GLU A 52 -1.26 -11.40 -1.29
N THR A 53 -2.16 -11.69 -0.36
CA THR A 53 -1.94 -11.50 1.08
C THR A 53 -2.09 -12.82 1.80
N VAL A 54 -1.38 -13.01 2.91
CA VAL A 54 -1.36 -14.31 3.60
C VAL A 54 -2.71 -14.72 4.19
N TRP A 55 -3.61 -13.76 4.43
CA TRP A 55 -4.94 -14.02 5.01
C TRP A 55 -6.07 -14.12 3.99
N ALA A 56 -5.96 -13.46 2.83
CA ALA A 56 -7.02 -13.45 1.81
C ALA A 56 -6.61 -14.13 0.49
N GLY A 57 -5.42 -14.71 0.43
CA GLY A 57 -4.88 -15.34 -0.77
C GLY A 57 -4.74 -14.34 -1.91
N THR A 58 -5.09 -14.78 -3.12
CA THR A 58 -5.00 -13.97 -4.34
C THR A 58 -6.11 -12.93 -4.41
N ILE A 59 -5.73 -11.66 -4.33
CA ILE A 59 -6.66 -10.53 -4.44
C ILE A 59 -6.91 -10.15 -5.91
N THR A 60 -5.86 -10.20 -6.71
CA THR A 60 -5.89 -9.97 -8.16
C THR A 60 -4.83 -10.90 -8.78
N PRO A 61 -5.10 -11.56 -9.93
CA PRO A 61 -6.40 -11.67 -10.62
C PRO A 61 -7.45 -12.50 -9.84
N PRO A 62 -8.76 -12.40 -10.18
CA PRO A 62 -9.35 -11.69 -11.32
C PRO A 62 -9.45 -10.17 -11.15
N ARG A 63 -9.37 -9.44 -12.27
CA ARG A 63 -9.52 -7.97 -12.31
C ARG A 63 -10.95 -7.60 -12.70
N GLU A 64 -11.77 -7.33 -11.71
CA GLU A 64 -13.17 -6.97 -11.91
C GLU A 64 -13.39 -5.49 -12.26
N GLY A 65 -12.34 -4.65 -12.18
CA GLY A 65 -12.45 -3.22 -12.48
C GLY A 65 -13.22 -2.40 -11.44
N VAL A 66 -13.57 -3.00 -10.29
CA VAL A 66 -14.30 -2.33 -9.19
C VAL A 66 -13.44 -2.22 -7.93
N ILE A 67 -13.71 -1.20 -7.12
CA ILE A 67 -13.08 -1.06 -5.80
C ILE A 67 -13.64 -2.14 -4.88
N LYS A 68 -12.75 -2.92 -4.26
CA LYS A 68 -13.12 -3.91 -3.23
C LYS A 68 -12.59 -3.45 -1.87
N ARG A 69 -13.43 -3.57 -0.83
CA ARG A 69 -13.07 -3.25 0.55
C ARG A 69 -13.43 -4.41 1.46
N TRP A 70 -12.50 -4.77 2.31
CA TRP A 70 -12.68 -5.74 3.38
C TRP A 70 -12.35 -5.05 4.71
N THR A 71 -13.03 -5.48 5.77
CA THR A 71 -12.83 -4.99 7.13
C THR A 71 -12.66 -6.17 8.06
N TRP A 72 -11.72 -6.06 8.99
CA TRP A 72 -11.44 -7.09 9.98
C TRP A 72 -11.76 -6.56 11.39
N PRO A 73 -12.20 -7.43 12.32
CA PRO A 73 -12.35 -7.08 13.72
C PRO A 73 -11.02 -6.61 14.34
N ALA A 74 -11.13 -5.80 15.40
CA ALA A 74 -9.98 -5.30 16.14
C ALA A 74 -9.51 -6.29 17.23
N GLY A 75 -8.22 -6.20 17.56
CA GLY A 75 -7.62 -6.90 18.71
C GLY A 75 -7.65 -8.42 18.58
N GLU A 76 -8.06 -9.08 19.67
CA GLU A 76 -8.10 -10.54 19.80
C GLU A 76 -9.48 -11.13 19.47
N SER A 77 -10.35 -10.36 18.80
CA SER A 77 -11.68 -10.82 18.42
C SER A 77 -11.59 -11.96 17.40
N GLU A 78 -12.58 -12.87 17.42
CA GLU A 78 -12.67 -13.95 16.43
C GLU A 78 -12.66 -13.38 15.00
N GLY A 79 -11.79 -13.92 14.15
CA GLY A 79 -11.60 -13.45 12.77
C GLY A 79 -10.71 -12.21 12.60
N ALA A 80 -10.09 -11.70 13.67
CA ALA A 80 -9.06 -10.66 13.57
C ALA A 80 -7.80 -11.21 12.87
N VAL A 81 -7.17 -10.37 12.04
CA VAL A 81 -5.90 -10.68 11.38
C VAL A 81 -4.80 -9.87 12.06
N ALA A 82 -3.88 -10.56 12.73
CA ALA A 82 -2.72 -9.97 13.39
C ALA A 82 -1.42 -10.51 12.78
N LEU A 83 -0.43 -9.64 12.64
CA LEU A 83 0.90 -9.99 12.10
C LEU A 83 1.96 -9.42 13.02
N LEU A 84 3.00 -10.21 13.28
CA LEU A 84 4.16 -9.76 14.01
C LEU A 84 5.10 -8.94 13.13
N LYS A 85 5.95 -8.12 13.75
CA LYS A 85 6.99 -7.37 13.05
C LYS A 85 7.88 -8.35 12.26
N GLY A 86 7.99 -8.10 10.95
CA GLY A 86 8.81 -8.92 10.05
C GLY A 86 8.13 -10.19 9.55
N GLN A 87 6.90 -10.49 10.00
CA GLN A 87 6.10 -11.58 9.45
C GLN A 87 5.69 -11.25 8.01
N GLU A 88 5.69 -12.27 7.14
CA GLU A 88 5.20 -12.14 5.78
C GLU A 88 3.73 -11.73 5.81
N MET A 89 3.39 -10.64 5.11
CA MET A 89 2.02 -10.13 4.98
C MET A 89 1.41 -10.44 3.61
N GLY A 90 2.26 -10.57 2.61
CA GLY A 90 1.85 -10.65 1.23
C GLY A 90 3.04 -10.62 0.30
N ARG A 91 2.79 -10.97 -0.95
CA ARG A 91 3.83 -11.14 -1.95
C ARG A 91 3.34 -10.73 -3.32
N PHE A 92 4.31 -10.59 -4.20
CA PHE A 92 4.10 -10.46 -5.63
C PHE A 92 4.79 -11.62 -6.31
N LYS A 93 4.20 -12.14 -7.38
CA LYS A 93 4.78 -13.29 -8.09
C LYS A 93 6.05 -12.94 -8.89
N LEU A 94 6.16 -11.70 -9.36
CA LEU A 94 7.32 -11.09 -10.03
C LEU A 94 7.46 -9.66 -9.47
N GLY A 95 8.57 -8.94 -9.59
CA GLY A 95 8.84 -7.76 -8.74
C GLY A 95 7.79 -6.63 -8.72
N SER A 96 7.85 -5.75 -7.71
CA SER A 96 6.80 -4.74 -7.49
C SER A 96 7.23 -3.65 -6.50
N THR A 97 6.35 -2.68 -6.28
CA THR A 97 6.57 -1.60 -5.31
C THR A 97 5.69 -1.76 -4.08
N VAL A 98 6.32 -1.65 -2.91
CA VAL A 98 5.64 -1.52 -1.63
C VAL A 98 5.85 -0.10 -1.11
N ILE A 99 4.75 0.58 -0.77
CA ILE A 99 4.78 1.89 -0.11
C ILE A 99 4.32 1.71 1.33
N ASN A 100 5.13 2.16 2.28
CA ASN A 100 4.78 2.18 3.70
C ASN A 100 4.51 3.62 4.15
N LEU A 101 3.37 3.85 4.77
CA LEU A 101 3.00 5.12 5.39
C LEU A 101 2.82 4.89 6.89
N PHE A 102 3.47 5.73 7.69
CA PHE A 102 3.41 5.66 9.14
C PHE A 102 2.76 6.91 9.71
N ALA A 103 2.21 6.80 10.91
CA ALA A 103 1.75 7.96 11.67
C ALA A 103 2.91 8.99 11.84
N PRO A 104 2.61 10.30 11.77
CA PRO A 104 3.64 11.34 11.83
C PRO A 104 4.50 11.25 13.10
N GLY A 105 5.82 11.30 12.93
CA GLY A 105 6.78 11.31 14.04
C GLY A 105 6.91 9.98 14.80
N LYS A 106 6.35 8.88 14.29
CA LYS A 106 6.34 7.58 14.99
C LYS A 106 7.40 6.60 14.52
N VAL A 107 8.04 6.85 13.39
CA VAL A 107 9.09 5.98 12.82
C VAL A 107 10.29 6.82 12.40
N ASN A 108 11.46 6.43 12.90
CA ASN A 108 12.74 6.91 12.41
C ASN A 108 13.33 5.85 11.46
N LEU A 109 13.55 6.23 10.22
CA LEU A 109 14.25 5.37 9.27
C LEU A 109 15.73 5.29 9.66
N ALA A 110 16.31 4.10 9.51
CA ALA A 110 17.73 3.90 9.71
C ALA A 110 18.54 4.84 8.78
N GLU A 111 19.67 5.36 9.25
CA GLU A 111 20.44 6.40 8.54
C GLU A 111 20.75 6.02 7.10
N GLN A 112 21.11 4.76 6.84
CA GLN A 112 21.41 4.26 5.49
C GLN A 112 20.22 4.22 4.54
N LEU A 113 18.98 4.29 5.06
CA LEU A 113 17.75 4.35 4.28
C LEU A 113 17.31 5.79 3.99
N LYS A 114 17.95 6.79 4.60
CA LYS A 114 17.69 8.20 4.30
C LYS A 114 18.36 8.53 2.98
N LYS A 115 17.57 8.75 1.91
CA LYS A 115 18.08 9.41 0.71
C LYS A 115 18.55 10.84 1.07
N PRO A 116 19.62 11.37 0.45
CA PRO A 116 19.88 12.81 0.50
C PRO A 116 18.66 13.51 -0.11
N VAL A 117 17.97 14.32 0.69
CA VAL A 117 16.65 14.86 0.35
C VAL A 117 16.83 16.03 -0.62
N SER A 118 16.34 15.90 -1.86
CA SER A 118 15.90 17.07 -2.64
C SER A 118 14.44 17.35 -2.28
N HIS A 119 14.21 18.36 -1.45
CA HIS A 119 12.88 18.82 -1.09
C HIS A 119 12.23 19.50 -2.31
N GLU A 120 11.24 18.85 -2.92
CA GLU A 120 10.26 19.55 -3.77
C GLU A 120 8.83 19.15 -3.39
N ASN A 121 8.22 20.02 -2.58
CA ASN A 121 6.82 20.46 -2.63
C ASN A 121 5.74 19.41 -2.94
N TRP A 122 5.40 18.58 -1.96
CA TRP A 122 4.03 18.06 -1.82
C TRP A 122 3.30 18.90 -0.75
N ARG A 123 2.73 20.04 -1.17
CA ARG A 123 1.72 20.73 -0.38
C ARG A 123 0.36 20.40 -0.99
N SER A 124 -0.56 20.02 -0.10
CA SER A 124 -2.02 19.89 -0.29
C SER A 124 -2.55 18.81 -1.24
N ALA A 125 -2.95 17.67 -0.67
CA ALA A 125 -4.12 16.93 -1.17
C ALA A 125 -5.10 16.65 -0.01
N GLY A 126 -6.21 17.37 -0.04
CA GLY A 126 -7.54 17.07 0.51
C GLY A 126 -7.68 16.17 1.74
N ARG A 127 -8.09 16.80 2.85
CA ARG A 127 -8.74 16.16 4.00
C ARG A 127 -10.03 15.46 3.52
N LEU A 128 -10.01 14.15 3.29
CA LEU A 128 -11.22 13.36 3.05
C LEU A 128 -12.10 13.41 4.30
N LYS A 129 -13.21 14.15 4.22
CA LYS A 129 -14.25 14.19 5.24
C LYS A 129 -14.91 12.81 5.33
N ARG A 130 -15.08 12.34 6.57
CA ARG A 130 -15.86 11.15 6.91
C ARG A 130 -17.26 11.27 6.30
N ALA A 131 -17.66 10.32 5.46
CA ALA A 131 -19.07 10.10 5.16
C ALA A 131 -19.71 9.52 6.43
N ARG A 132 -20.77 10.18 6.92
CA ARG A 132 -21.62 9.69 8.00
C ARG A 132 -22.84 9.01 7.40
N HIS A 133 -23.27 7.96 8.10
CA HIS A 133 -24.48 7.14 7.98
C HIS A 133 -24.49 6.17 6.80
#